data_AF-A0A316L4T8-F1
#
_entry.id   AF-A0A316L4T8-F1
#
_cell.length_a   1.000
_cell.length_b   1.000
_cell.length_c   1.000
_cell.angle_alpha   90.00
_cell.angle_beta   90.00
_cell.angle_gamma   90.00
#
_symmetry.space_group_name_H-M   'P 1'
#
loop_
_entity.id
_entity.type
_entity.pdbx_description
1 polymer ?
#
loop_
_entity_poly.entity_id
_entity_poly.type
_entity_poly.pdbx_seq_one_letter_code
_entity_poly.pdbx_strand_id
1 'polypeptide(L)'
;MGGYGSGRYGYKQKAEDCRSLDVNRLHREGCLEPGRMGNWVWSRDGEEIARIGYRAEEGRFVLKYRVRLYGGEWEDIEQPTRLTYTPCHYGNKRPYFICPGVVNGRACGRRVGKLFSGGRYFLCRHCYNVAYTSQSEPRYNRMLRRANKLRIALGGEPGSAYWIAPKPKGMWQRTYQRKRWEIQWCEDQANRLFIERYRHLLSEDELRTYFEF
;
A
#
# COMPACT_ATOMS: atom_id res chain seq x y z
N MET A 1 -16.52 -0.55 -16.00
CA MET A 1 -15.12 -0.07 -15.87
C MET A 1 -14.69 -0.20 -14.42
N GLY A 2 -13.85 -1.21 -14.10
CA GLY A 2 -13.43 -1.48 -12.73
C GLY A 2 -12.30 -0.53 -12.28
N GLY A 3 -12.49 0.18 -11.17
CA GLY A 3 -11.51 1.09 -10.60
C GLY A 3 -10.27 0.39 -10.01
N TYR A 4 -9.31 1.19 -9.53
CA TYR A 4 -8.16 0.69 -8.78
C TYR A 4 -8.62 -0.23 -7.64
N GLY A 5 -8.15 -1.48 -7.62
CA GLY A 5 -8.55 -2.49 -6.65
C GLY A 5 -9.53 -3.56 -7.17
N SER A 6 -10.09 -3.40 -8.37
CA SER A 6 -10.99 -4.39 -9.01
C SER A 6 -10.28 -5.59 -9.65
N GLY A 7 -8.95 -5.69 -9.50
CA GLY A 7 -8.17 -6.83 -9.99
C GLY A 7 -8.29 -8.05 -9.07
N ARG A 8 -8.09 -9.26 -9.63
CA ARG A 8 -8.15 -10.57 -8.93
C ARG A 8 -7.79 -10.49 -7.45
N TYR A 9 -8.67 -10.99 -6.59
CA TYR A 9 -8.33 -11.37 -5.22
C TYR A 9 -7.20 -12.38 -5.28
N GLY A 10 -5.96 -11.92 -5.12
CA GLY A 10 -4.88 -12.83 -4.76
C GLY A 10 -5.24 -13.47 -3.42
N TYR A 11 -4.94 -14.75 -3.23
CA TYR A 11 -5.19 -15.48 -1.97
C TYR A 11 -4.56 -14.84 -0.73
N LYS A 12 -3.64 -13.87 -0.93
CA LYS A 12 -3.00 -13.10 0.12
C LYS A 12 -3.80 -11.84 0.44
N GLN A 13 -4.05 -11.62 1.73
CA GLN A 13 -4.57 -10.37 2.26
C GLN A 13 -3.72 -9.17 1.78
N LYS A 14 -4.39 -8.06 1.42
CA LYS A 14 -3.72 -6.86 0.91
C LYS A 14 -3.35 -5.93 2.03
N ALA A 15 -2.12 -5.39 1.96
CA ALA A 15 -1.59 -4.47 2.96
C ALA A 15 -2.46 -3.22 3.13
N GLU A 16 -3.07 -2.76 2.03
CA GLU A 16 -3.94 -1.58 1.99
C GLU A 16 -5.28 -1.80 2.71
N ASP A 17 -5.75 -3.05 2.77
CA ASP A 17 -7.00 -3.43 3.46
C ASP A 17 -6.77 -3.81 4.93
N CYS A 18 -5.51 -3.88 5.36
CA CYS A 18 -5.13 -4.23 6.73
C CYS A 18 -5.01 -2.99 7.61
N ARG A 19 -5.51 -3.06 8.85
CA ARG A 19 -5.10 -2.10 9.87
C ARG A 19 -3.60 -2.29 10.14
N SER A 20 -2.86 -1.19 10.08
CA SER A 20 -1.40 -1.23 10.24
C SER A 20 -0.90 -0.07 11.08
N LEU A 21 0.17 -0.34 11.81
CA LEU A 21 0.95 0.65 12.54
C LEU A 21 2.14 1.03 11.67
N ASP A 22 2.26 2.31 11.31
CA ASP A 22 3.42 2.85 10.62
C ASP A 22 4.32 3.57 11.61
N VAL A 23 5.52 3.03 11.80
CA VAL A 23 6.49 3.57 12.77
C VAL A 23 6.88 5.02 12.46
N ASN A 24 6.92 5.41 11.18
CA ASN A 24 7.30 6.76 10.79
C ASN A 24 6.17 7.75 11.08
N ARG A 25 4.91 7.29 10.95
CA ARG A 25 3.74 8.10 11.28
C ARG A 25 3.63 8.29 12.80
N LEU A 26 3.78 7.20 13.56
CA LEU A 26 3.86 7.24 15.02
C LEU A 26 4.96 8.18 15.50
N HIS A 27 6.14 8.13 14.89
CA HIS A 27 7.24 9.02 15.24
C HIS A 27 6.93 10.49 14.94
N ARG A 28 6.34 10.79 13.77
CA ARG A 28 5.96 12.15 13.39
C ARG A 28 4.90 12.74 14.33
N GLU A 29 3.99 11.91 14.81
CA GLU A 29 2.97 12.30 15.78
C GLU A 29 3.51 12.31 17.23
N GLY A 30 4.80 12.01 17.41
CA GLY A 30 5.53 11.97 18.68
C GLY A 30 5.18 10.77 19.58
N CYS A 31 4.40 9.81 19.09
CA CYS A 31 3.91 8.67 19.88
C CYS A 31 5.03 7.77 20.43
N LEU A 32 6.23 7.85 19.87
CA LEU A 32 7.38 7.00 20.25
C LEU A 32 8.26 7.62 21.35
N GLU A 33 7.91 8.80 21.87
CA GLU A 33 8.65 9.45 22.96
C GLU A 33 8.50 8.66 24.27
N PRO A 34 9.60 8.26 24.94
CA PRO A 34 9.53 7.51 26.19
C PRO A 34 8.63 8.17 27.23
N GLY A 35 7.78 7.38 27.88
CA GLY A 35 6.79 7.86 28.85
C GLY A 35 5.46 8.28 28.24
N ARG A 36 5.39 8.45 26.91
CA ARG A 36 4.12 8.79 26.24
C ARG A 36 3.17 7.60 26.23
N MET A 37 1.90 7.87 26.48
CA MET A 37 0.83 6.89 26.40
C MET A 37 -0.40 7.50 25.75
N GLY A 38 -1.25 6.67 25.15
CA GLY A 38 -2.46 7.15 24.51
C GLY A 38 -3.09 6.08 23.64
N ASN A 39 -3.92 6.55 22.71
CA ASN A 39 -4.58 5.69 21.74
C ASN A 39 -4.10 6.00 20.33
N TRP A 40 -3.88 4.97 19.54
CA TRP A 40 -3.71 5.06 18.11
C TRP A 40 -5.04 4.74 17.43
N VAL A 41 -5.48 5.65 16.55
CA VAL A 41 -6.79 5.59 15.93
C VAL A 41 -6.64 5.40 14.42
N TRP A 42 -7.38 4.44 13.88
CA TRP A 42 -7.58 4.30 12.45
C TRP A 42 -8.93 4.93 12.09
N SER A 43 -8.93 5.79 11.08
CA SER A 43 -10.14 6.39 10.53
C SER A 43 -10.24 6.14 9.02
N ARG A 44 -11.48 6.16 8.51
CA ARG A 44 -11.81 6.08 7.09
C ARG A 44 -12.88 7.13 6.81
N ASP A 45 -12.63 8.02 5.85
CA ASP A 45 -13.54 9.10 5.46
C ASP A 45 -13.95 10.01 6.65
N GLY A 46 -13.02 10.24 7.58
CA GLY A 46 -13.23 11.04 8.79
C GLY A 46 -13.79 10.27 9.98
N GLU A 47 -14.40 9.11 9.75
CA GLU A 47 -15.01 8.28 10.79
C GLU A 47 -13.99 7.32 11.42
N GLU A 48 -14.05 7.17 12.74
CA GLU A 48 -13.21 6.22 13.45
C GLU A 48 -13.66 4.77 13.18
N ILE A 49 -12.73 3.93 12.72
CA ILE A 49 -13.00 2.51 12.42
C ILE A 49 -12.39 1.54 13.44
N ALA A 50 -11.40 2.00 14.21
CA ALA A 50 -10.77 1.23 15.29
C ALA A 50 -9.84 2.13 16.11
N ARG A 51 -9.64 1.74 17.37
CA ARG A 51 -8.63 2.30 18.27
C ARG A 51 -7.83 1.22 18.95
N ILE A 52 -6.60 1.54 19.32
CA ILE A 52 -5.73 0.68 20.11
C ILE A 52 -4.96 1.50 21.13
N GLY A 53 -4.76 0.97 22.35
CA GLY A 53 -3.93 1.62 23.34
C GLY A 53 -2.44 1.40 23.07
N TYR A 54 -1.61 2.36 23.47
CA TYR A 54 -0.16 2.21 23.47
C TYR A 54 0.50 2.91 24.66
N ARG A 55 1.70 2.43 25.00
CA ARG A 55 2.70 3.17 25.78
C ARG A 55 4.07 3.05 25.14
N ALA A 56 4.82 4.14 25.12
CA ALA A 56 6.19 4.19 24.65
C ALA A 56 7.15 4.12 25.84
N GLU A 57 8.13 3.23 25.72
CA GLU A 57 9.21 3.01 26.67
C GLU A 57 10.55 3.23 25.95
N GLU A 58 11.64 3.32 26.71
CA GLU A 58 12.98 3.41 26.12
C GLU A 58 13.24 2.20 25.20
N GLY A 59 13.38 2.46 23.90
CA GLY A 59 13.64 1.43 22.89
C GLY A 59 12.48 0.45 22.62
N ARG A 60 11.27 0.67 23.16
CA ARG A 60 10.12 -0.21 22.94
C ARG A 60 8.82 0.56 22.76
N PHE A 61 7.93 0.00 21.95
CA PHE A 61 6.57 0.44 21.76
C PHE A 61 5.63 -0.69 22.20
N VAL A 62 4.88 -0.47 23.27
CA VAL A 62 4.01 -1.49 23.86
C VAL A 62 2.58 -1.20 23.45
N LEU A 63 1.95 -2.15 22.77
CA LEU A 63 0.55 -2.09 22.40
C LEU A 63 -0.32 -2.73 23.48
N LYS A 64 -1.48 -2.15 23.73
CA LYS A 64 -2.49 -2.65 24.68
C LYS A 64 -3.85 -2.73 24.00
N TYR A 65 -4.40 -3.93 23.89
CA TYR A 65 -5.65 -4.14 23.16
C TYR A 65 -6.34 -5.44 23.50
N ARG A 66 -7.59 -5.53 23.07
CA ARG A 66 -8.39 -6.75 23.20
C ARG A 66 -8.56 -7.40 21.84
N VAL A 67 -8.42 -8.71 21.78
CA VAL A 67 -8.65 -9.50 20.57
C VAL A 67 -9.64 -10.62 20.86
N ARG A 68 -10.47 -10.92 19.87
CA ARG A 68 -11.40 -12.06 19.90
C ARG A 68 -11.12 -12.90 18.68
N LEU A 69 -10.64 -14.14 18.88
CA LEU A 69 -10.33 -15.05 17.79
C LEU A 69 -11.42 -16.11 17.67
N TYR A 70 -11.87 -16.36 16.44
CA TYR A 70 -12.82 -17.45 16.10
C TYR A 70 -14.08 -17.51 16.99
N GLY A 71 -14.59 -16.36 17.43
CA GLY A 71 -15.79 -16.28 18.27
C GLY A 71 -15.59 -16.66 19.75
N GLY A 72 -14.36 -16.93 20.19
CA GLY A 72 -14.03 -17.22 21.59
C GLY A 72 -14.16 -16.00 22.51
N GLU A 73 -13.60 -16.06 23.71
CA GLU A 73 -13.63 -14.94 24.66
C GLU A 73 -12.70 -13.80 24.26
N TRP A 74 -13.00 -12.61 24.77
CA TRP A 74 -12.10 -11.45 24.62
C TRP A 74 -10.86 -11.63 25.48
N GLU A 75 -9.70 -11.52 24.85
CA GLU A 75 -8.41 -11.61 25.51
C GLU A 75 -7.71 -10.25 25.52
N ASP A 76 -7.22 -9.84 26.70
CA ASP A 76 -6.36 -8.67 26.85
C ASP A 76 -4.91 -9.01 26.46
N ILE A 77 -4.37 -8.24 25.54
CA ILE A 77 -3.03 -8.39 24.99
C ILE A 77 -2.20 -7.16 25.31
N GLU A 78 -1.07 -7.39 25.97
CA GLU A 78 0.03 -6.44 26.06
C GLU A 78 1.18 -6.93 25.18
N GLN A 79 1.47 -6.21 24.09
CA GLN A 79 2.45 -6.63 23.09
C GLN A 79 3.62 -5.64 23.04
N PRO A 80 4.75 -5.95 23.71
CA PRO A 80 5.96 -5.16 23.57
C PRO A 80 6.61 -5.39 22.20
N THR A 81 6.91 -4.29 21.49
CA THR A 81 7.58 -4.29 20.20
C THR A 81 8.86 -3.47 20.30
N ARG A 82 10.02 -4.07 20.00
CA ARG A 82 11.29 -3.33 20.05
C ARG A 82 11.38 -2.31 18.91
N LEU A 83 11.96 -1.16 19.21
CA LEU A 83 12.30 -0.12 18.26
C LEU A 83 13.81 -0.15 17.97
N THR A 84 14.17 0.16 16.73
CA THR A 84 15.55 0.42 16.35
C THR A 84 15.60 1.66 15.47
N TYR A 85 16.75 2.33 15.43
CA TYR A 85 16.94 3.59 14.73
C TYR A 85 18.11 3.49 13.79
N THR A 86 17.98 4.07 12.61
CA THR A 86 19.10 4.22 11.66
C THR A 86 19.38 5.71 11.46
N PRO A 87 20.64 6.16 11.53
CA PRO A 87 20.97 7.54 11.26
C PRO A 87 20.63 7.90 9.80
N CYS A 88 20.15 9.12 9.59
CA CYS A 88 19.92 9.69 8.27
C CYS A 88 21.03 10.68 7.94
N HIS A 89 21.34 10.84 6.65
CA HIS A 89 22.40 11.75 6.15
C HIS A 89 22.27 13.20 6.64
N TYR A 90 21.06 13.66 6.97
CA TYR A 90 20.77 15.03 7.43
C TYR A 90 20.51 15.12 8.95
N GLY A 91 21.11 14.25 9.76
CA GLY A 91 21.10 14.37 11.24
C GLY A 91 19.87 13.78 11.95
N ASN A 92 18.81 13.41 11.23
CA ASN A 92 17.64 12.75 11.81
C ASN A 92 17.85 11.24 12.02
N LYS A 93 16.99 10.62 12.82
CA LYS A 93 16.96 9.16 13.00
C LYS A 93 15.70 8.60 12.36
N ARG A 94 15.83 7.52 11.60
CA ARG A 94 14.69 6.78 11.04
C ARG A 94 14.33 5.60 11.94
N PRO A 95 13.14 5.60 12.56
CA PRO A 95 12.72 4.51 13.42
C PRO A 95 12.24 3.32 12.59
N TYR A 96 12.38 2.14 13.19
CA TYR A 96 11.87 0.87 12.68
C TYR A 96 11.38 0.00 13.83
N PHE A 97 10.36 -0.80 13.57
CA PHE A 97 10.01 -1.92 14.44
C PHE A 97 10.95 -3.09 14.19
N ILE A 98 11.24 -3.85 15.24
CA ILE A 98 11.72 -5.22 15.13
C ILE A 98 10.49 -6.13 15.27
N CYS A 99 10.18 -6.90 14.23
CA CYS A 99 9.00 -7.76 14.22
C CYS A 99 9.09 -8.82 15.33
N PRO A 100 8.11 -8.87 16.27
CA PRO A 100 8.13 -9.81 17.39
C PRO A 100 7.63 -11.22 17.02
N GLY A 101 7.15 -11.41 15.79
CA GLY A 101 6.51 -12.65 15.36
C GLY A 101 7.44 -13.86 15.41
N VAL A 102 6.87 -15.01 15.76
CA VAL A 102 7.49 -16.33 15.65
C VAL A 102 6.68 -17.14 14.65
N VAL A 103 7.32 -17.64 13.60
CA VAL A 103 6.65 -18.41 12.54
C VAL A 103 7.39 -19.73 12.39
N ASN A 104 6.66 -20.85 12.46
CA ASN A 104 7.22 -22.21 12.41
C ASN A 104 8.38 -22.41 13.40
N GLY A 105 8.19 -21.95 14.64
CA GLY A 105 9.20 -22.04 15.71
C GLY A 105 10.41 -21.11 15.58
N ARG A 106 10.46 -20.25 14.54
CA ARG A 106 11.58 -19.31 14.31
C ARG A 106 11.18 -17.87 14.55
N ALA A 107 11.95 -17.15 15.36
CA ALA A 107 11.76 -15.72 15.57
C ALA A 107 12.02 -14.94 14.28
N CYS A 108 11.12 -14.02 13.93
CA CYS A 108 11.21 -13.25 12.69
C CYS A 108 12.30 -12.18 12.77
N GLY A 109 12.32 -11.34 13.81
CA GLY A 109 13.37 -10.35 14.08
C GLY A 109 13.60 -9.28 13.00
N ARG A 110 12.79 -9.24 11.93
CA ARG A 110 13.00 -8.34 10.79
C ARG A 110 12.78 -6.88 11.20
N ARG A 111 13.68 -6.01 10.75
CA ARG A 111 13.51 -4.55 10.81
C ARG A 111 12.47 -4.10 9.77
N VAL A 112 11.35 -3.54 10.21
CA VAL A 112 10.21 -3.18 9.34
C VAL A 112 9.62 -1.82 9.69
N GLY A 113 9.08 -1.12 8.68
CA GLY A 113 8.39 0.15 8.88
C GLY A 113 6.93 0.01 9.32
N LYS A 114 6.32 -1.16 9.05
CA LYS A 114 4.91 -1.42 9.34
C LYS A 114 4.69 -2.78 10.02
N LEU A 115 3.78 -2.78 10.99
CA LEU A 115 3.16 -3.99 11.53
C LEU A 115 1.68 -4.00 11.19
N PHE A 116 1.11 -5.17 10.95
CA PHE A 116 -0.24 -5.38 10.46
C PHE A 116 -1.03 -6.18 11.49
N SER A 117 -2.32 -5.87 11.64
CA SER A 117 -3.26 -6.74 12.33
C SER A 117 -3.67 -7.88 11.41
N GLY A 118 -3.32 -9.12 11.76
CA GLY A 118 -3.66 -10.31 10.96
C GLY A 118 -4.07 -11.52 11.80
N GLY A 119 -4.21 -11.35 13.12
CA GLY A 119 -4.52 -12.41 14.06
C GLY A 119 -4.39 -11.89 15.49
N ARG A 120 -3.82 -12.70 16.39
CA ARG A 120 -3.63 -12.35 17.80
C ARG A 120 -2.71 -11.15 18.03
N TYR A 121 -1.69 -10.98 17.19
CA TYR A 121 -0.60 -10.01 17.39
C TYR A 121 -0.48 -9.03 16.21
N PHE A 122 0.25 -7.92 16.40
CA PHE A 122 0.69 -7.06 15.29
C PHE A 122 2.04 -7.53 14.76
N LEU A 123 2.06 -8.10 13.55
CA LEU A 123 3.28 -8.69 12.97
C LEU A 123 3.60 -8.09 11.60
N CYS A 124 4.81 -8.33 11.10
CA CYS A 124 5.20 -7.83 9.79
C CYS A 124 4.48 -8.56 8.65
N ARG A 125 4.49 -7.94 7.47
CA ARG A 125 3.88 -8.50 6.25
C ARG A 125 4.38 -9.91 5.90
N HIS A 126 5.61 -10.25 6.26
CA HIS A 126 6.17 -11.57 5.96
C HIS A 126 5.64 -12.65 6.90
N CYS A 127 5.35 -12.32 8.16
CA CYS A 127 4.77 -13.26 9.12
C CYS A 127 3.31 -13.55 8.75
N TYR A 128 2.55 -12.52 8.36
CA TYR A 128 1.16 -12.67 7.94
C TYR A 128 0.96 -12.92 6.44
N ASN A 129 2.04 -13.14 5.70
CA ASN A 129 1.98 -13.35 4.25
C ASN A 129 1.15 -12.29 3.51
N VAL A 130 1.21 -11.04 3.98
CA VAL A 130 0.51 -9.88 3.42
C VAL A 130 1.28 -9.37 2.19
N ALA A 131 0.56 -9.13 1.10
CA ALA A 131 1.10 -8.58 -0.12
C ALA A 131 0.59 -7.16 -0.35
N TYR A 132 1.38 -6.30 -0.98
CA TYR A 132 0.85 -5.04 -1.50
C TYR A 132 -0.01 -5.31 -2.72
N THR A 133 -1.07 -4.52 -2.93
CA THR A 133 -1.95 -4.64 -4.09
C THR A 133 -1.17 -4.56 -5.41
N SER A 134 -0.15 -3.71 -5.44
CA SER A 134 0.77 -3.56 -6.58
C SER A 134 1.51 -4.85 -6.96
N GLN A 135 1.75 -5.78 -6.02
CA GLN A 135 2.41 -7.06 -6.29
C GLN A 135 1.51 -8.05 -7.05
N SER A 136 0.19 -7.93 -6.90
CA SER A 136 -0.79 -8.76 -7.61
C SER A 136 -1.38 -8.08 -8.84
N GLU A 137 -0.87 -6.91 -9.19
CA GLU A 137 -1.50 -6.08 -10.19
C GLU A 137 -1.25 -6.60 -11.61
N PRO A 138 -2.30 -6.80 -12.43
CA PRO A 138 -2.15 -7.20 -13.82
C PRO A 138 -1.32 -6.20 -14.63
N ARG A 139 -0.63 -6.70 -15.68
CA ARG A 139 0.24 -5.85 -16.51
C ARG A 139 -0.50 -4.65 -17.12
N TYR A 140 -1.73 -4.85 -17.61
CA TYR A 140 -2.54 -3.75 -18.16
C TYR A 140 -2.82 -2.65 -17.11
N ASN A 141 -3.19 -3.01 -15.87
CA ASN A 141 -3.38 -2.06 -14.78
C ASN A 141 -2.07 -1.32 -14.41
N ARG A 142 -0.91 -1.98 -14.49
CA ARG A 142 0.40 -1.33 -14.34
C ARG A 142 0.68 -0.28 -15.39
N MET A 143 0.30 -0.54 -16.64
CA MET A 143 0.43 0.44 -17.70
C MET A 143 -0.51 1.63 -17.48
N LEU A 144 -1.78 1.40 -17.11
CA LEU A 144 -2.72 2.48 -16.80
C LEU A 144 -2.26 3.35 -15.62
N ARG A 145 -1.71 2.78 -14.54
CA ARG A 145 -1.15 3.58 -13.43
C ARG A 145 0.06 4.41 -13.85
N ARG A 146 0.91 3.89 -14.74
CA ARG A 146 2.04 4.65 -15.28
C ARG A 146 1.53 5.84 -16.10
N ALA A 147 0.54 5.64 -16.97
CA ALA A 147 -0.13 6.71 -17.71
C ALA A 147 -0.74 7.76 -16.77
N ASN A 148 -1.50 7.33 -15.76
CA ASN A 148 -2.15 8.23 -14.80
C ASN A 148 -1.16 9.05 -13.98
N LYS A 149 -0.04 8.45 -13.56
CA LYS A 149 1.03 9.20 -12.87
C LYS A 149 1.61 10.31 -13.75
N LEU A 150 1.72 10.08 -15.06
CA LEU A 150 2.17 11.09 -16.01
C LEU A 150 1.12 12.16 -16.25
N ARG A 151 -0.16 11.80 -16.37
CA ARG A 151 -1.30 12.75 -16.48
C ARG A 151 -1.34 13.71 -15.29
N ILE A 152 -1.26 13.18 -14.07
CA ILE A 152 -1.21 13.97 -12.83
C ILE A 152 0.04 14.87 -12.83
N ALA A 153 1.19 14.36 -13.27
CA ALA A 153 2.41 15.17 -13.36
C ALA A 153 2.36 16.29 -14.43
N LEU A 154 1.40 16.23 -15.36
CA LEU A 154 1.07 17.31 -16.29
C LEU A 154 -0.03 18.25 -15.74
N GLY A 155 -0.51 18.01 -14.51
CA GLY A 155 -1.59 18.79 -13.91
C GLY A 155 -2.99 18.39 -14.39
N GLY A 156 -3.13 17.24 -15.05
CA GLY A 156 -4.40 16.72 -15.53
C GLY A 156 -5.02 15.64 -14.64
N GLU A 157 -6.24 15.24 -14.99
CA GLU A 157 -6.97 14.17 -14.31
C GLU A 157 -6.49 12.78 -14.78
N PRO A 158 -6.48 11.77 -13.89
CA PRO A 158 -6.21 10.39 -14.26
C PRO A 158 -7.39 9.79 -15.05
N GLY A 159 -7.08 8.91 -16.01
CA GLY A 159 -8.05 8.20 -16.83
C GLY A 159 -7.87 8.47 -18.31
N SER A 160 -7.99 7.42 -19.13
CA SER A 160 -7.88 7.50 -20.59
C SER A 160 -9.05 8.24 -21.26
N ALA A 161 -10.19 8.34 -20.56
CA ALA A 161 -11.36 9.09 -21.03
C ALA A 161 -11.15 10.61 -21.03
N TYR A 162 -10.17 11.10 -20.27
CA TYR A 162 -9.86 12.53 -20.21
C TYR A 162 -8.81 12.91 -21.24
N TRP A 163 -8.90 14.14 -21.73
CA TRP A 163 -7.85 14.73 -22.56
C TRP A 163 -6.53 14.84 -21.78
N ILE A 164 -5.40 14.68 -22.47
CA ILE A 164 -4.09 14.91 -21.86
C ILE A 164 -3.94 16.42 -21.64
N ALA A 165 -3.69 16.83 -20.39
CA ALA A 165 -3.56 18.22 -20.02
C ALA A 165 -2.48 18.94 -20.86
N PRO A 166 -2.69 20.24 -21.18
CA PRO A 166 -1.72 21.03 -21.91
C PRO A 166 -0.42 21.17 -21.13
N LYS A 167 0.65 21.58 -21.82
CA LYS A 167 1.97 21.71 -21.23
C LYS A 167 1.97 22.68 -20.04
N PRO A 168 2.42 22.24 -18.84
CA PRO A 168 2.60 23.14 -17.70
C PRO A 168 3.63 24.24 -17.96
N LYS A 169 3.41 25.42 -17.35
CA LYS A 169 4.38 26.51 -17.37
C LYS A 169 5.73 26.06 -16.79
N GLY A 170 6.83 26.45 -17.43
CA GLY A 170 8.19 26.05 -17.03
C GLY A 170 8.63 24.65 -17.50
N MET A 171 7.73 23.83 -18.05
CA MET A 171 8.10 22.55 -18.64
C MET A 171 8.67 22.74 -20.06
N TRP A 172 9.79 22.07 -20.33
CA TRP A 172 10.39 22.05 -21.67
C TRP A 172 9.50 21.28 -22.65
N GLN A 173 9.36 21.77 -23.88
CA GLN A 173 8.50 21.15 -24.90
C GLN A 173 8.86 19.68 -25.16
N ARG A 174 10.16 19.36 -25.22
CA ARG A 174 10.63 17.97 -25.39
C ARG A 174 10.19 17.04 -24.26
N THR A 175 10.20 17.53 -23.02
CA THR A 175 9.79 16.76 -21.84
C THR A 175 8.28 16.52 -21.86
N TYR A 176 7.50 17.54 -22.24
CA TYR A 176 6.06 17.42 -22.42
C TYR A 176 5.70 16.39 -23.48
N GLN A 177 6.29 16.48 -24.68
CA GLN A 177 6.01 15.53 -25.75
C GLN A 177 6.39 14.11 -25.34
N ARG A 178 7.57 13.90 -24.71
CA ARG A 178 7.96 12.58 -24.20
C ARG A 178 6.91 12.01 -23.23
N LYS A 179 6.42 12.80 -22.28
CA LYS A 179 5.37 12.37 -21.35
C LYS A 179 4.06 12.04 -22.07
N ARG A 180 3.67 12.84 -23.06
CA ARG A 180 2.46 12.63 -23.87
C ARG A 180 2.54 11.32 -24.67
N TRP A 181 3.64 11.08 -25.37
CA TRP A 181 3.89 9.82 -26.08
C TRP A 181 3.89 8.63 -25.14
N GLU A 182 4.50 8.75 -23.96
CA GLU A 182 4.55 7.68 -22.97
C GLU A 182 3.17 7.37 -22.38
N ILE A 183 2.30 8.38 -22.18
CA ILE A 183 0.89 8.18 -21.79
C ILE A 183 0.18 7.35 -22.85
N GLN A 184 0.22 7.78 -24.11
CA GLN A 184 -0.47 7.09 -25.22
C GLN A 184 0.04 5.66 -25.38
N TRP A 185 1.35 5.45 -25.36
CA TRP A 185 1.95 4.13 -25.43
C TRP A 185 1.50 3.24 -24.27
N CYS A 186 1.49 3.74 -23.04
CA CYS A 186 1.00 2.96 -21.90
C CYS A 186 -0.48 2.60 -22.03
N GLU A 187 -1.33 3.51 -22.50
CA GLU A 187 -2.76 3.26 -22.70
C GLU A 187 -3.02 2.23 -23.81
N ASP A 188 -2.30 2.32 -24.94
CA ASP A 188 -2.34 1.32 -26.01
C ASP A 188 -1.88 -0.07 -25.51
N GLN A 189 -0.74 -0.13 -24.82
CA GLN A 189 -0.25 -1.40 -24.25
C GLN A 189 -1.21 -1.98 -23.21
N ALA A 190 -1.87 -1.13 -22.42
CA ALA A 190 -2.90 -1.58 -21.49
C ALA A 190 -4.08 -2.22 -22.23
N ASN A 191 -4.58 -1.57 -23.29
CA ASN A 191 -5.67 -2.09 -24.10
C ASN A 191 -5.30 -3.43 -24.74
N ARG A 192 -4.15 -3.54 -25.40
CA ARG A 192 -3.67 -4.81 -26.00
C ARG A 192 -3.60 -5.94 -24.98
N LEU A 193 -2.96 -5.70 -23.84
CA LEU A 193 -2.82 -6.70 -22.77
C LEU A 193 -4.17 -7.08 -22.13
N PHE A 194 -5.13 -6.16 -22.10
CA PHE A 194 -6.47 -6.43 -21.62
C PHE A 194 -7.23 -7.32 -22.61
N ILE A 195 -7.27 -6.94 -23.88
CA ILE A 195 -7.95 -7.68 -24.95
C ILE A 195 -7.35 -9.08 -25.08
N GLU A 196 -6.02 -9.21 -25.12
CA GLU A 196 -5.33 -10.51 -25.19
C GLU A 196 -5.73 -11.44 -24.04
N ARG A 197 -5.83 -10.91 -22.82
CA ARG A 197 -6.22 -11.68 -21.63
C ARG A 197 -7.66 -12.17 -21.70
N TYR A 198 -8.56 -11.36 -22.25
CA TYR A 198 -10.00 -11.65 -22.32
C TYR A 198 -10.43 -12.14 -23.71
N ARG A 199 -9.50 -12.51 -24.59
CA ARG A 199 -9.77 -12.99 -25.96
C ARG A 199 -10.80 -14.11 -26.04
N HIS A 200 -10.87 -14.95 -25.02
CA HIS A 200 -11.79 -16.09 -24.95
C HIS A 200 -13.25 -15.67 -24.73
N LEU A 201 -13.50 -14.40 -24.40
CA LEU A 201 -14.83 -13.82 -24.26
C LEU A 201 -15.24 -13.00 -25.49
N LEU A 202 -14.35 -12.84 -26.47
CA LEU A 202 -14.57 -12.05 -27.67
C LEU A 202 -14.85 -12.99 -28.84
N SER A 203 -15.77 -12.59 -29.71
CA SER A 203 -16.01 -13.23 -31.00
C SER A 203 -14.83 -13.03 -31.96
N GLU A 204 -14.74 -13.84 -33.01
CA GLU A 204 -13.67 -13.71 -34.02
C GLU A 204 -13.69 -12.35 -34.73
N ASP A 205 -14.88 -11.79 -34.97
CA ASP A 205 -15.04 -10.47 -35.60
C ASP A 205 -14.56 -9.32 -34.69
N GLU A 206 -14.84 -9.41 -33.39
CA GLU A 206 -14.33 -8.46 -32.39
C GLU A 206 -12.80 -8.56 -32.29
N LEU A 207 -12.24 -9.77 -32.31
CA LEU A 207 -10.79 -9.97 -32.26
C LEU A 207 -10.08 -9.38 -33.48
N ARG A 208 -10.62 -9.57 -34.70
CA ARG A 208 -10.08 -8.94 -35.91
C ARG A 208 -10.05 -7.42 -35.79
N THR A 209 -11.14 -6.82 -35.33
CA THR A 209 -11.26 -5.37 -35.14
C THR A 209 -10.21 -4.80 -34.17
N TYR A 210 -9.77 -5.58 -33.18
CA TYR A 210 -8.82 -5.10 -32.16
C TYR A 210 -7.35 -5.43 -32.44
N PHE A 211 -7.05 -6.44 -33.26
CA PHE A 211 -5.67 -6.90 -33.52
C PHE A 211 -5.18 -6.66 -34.95
N GLU A 212 -6.05 -6.36 -35.90
CA GLU A 212 -5.69 -6.01 -37.28
C GLU A 212 -5.73 -4.48 -37.44
N PHE A 213 -4.60 -3.83 -37.13
CA PHE A 213 -4.27 -2.47 -37.58
C PHE A 213 -3.04 -2.52 -38.47
#